data_AF-A0A7C2UIZ6-F1
#
_entry.id   AF-A0A7C2UIZ6-F1
#
_cell.length_a   1.000
_cell.length_b   1.000
_cell.length_c   1.000
_cell.angle_alpha   90.00
_cell.angle_beta   90.00
_cell.angle_gamma   90.00
#
_symmetry.space_group_name_H-M   'P 1'
#
loop_
_entity.id
_entity.type
_entity.pdbx_description
1 polymer ?
#
loop_
_entity_poly.entity_id
_entity_poly.type
_entity_poly.pdbx_seq_one_letter_code
_entity_poly.pdbx_strand_id
1 'polypeptide(L)' 'RVEVLSPRGDLVEAGARLFAALDRLDRAGLAAIVAEPVPEEGLGVAIMDRLRRAATGRAYVGQEEVWRVR' A
#
# COMPACT_ATOMS: atom_id res chain seq x y z
N ARG A 1 -9.15 -9.42 1.47
CA ARG A 1 -7.85 -10.13 1.42
C ARG A 1 -6.78 -9.17 1.94
N VAL A 2 -5.80 -9.64 2.69
CA VAL A 2 -4.71 -8.81 3.25
C VAL A 2 -3.39 -9.32 2.70
N GLU A 3 -2.50 -8.41 2.31
CA GLU A 3 -1.14 -8.70 1.87
C GLU A 3 -0.17 -7.94 2.78
N VAL A 4 0.71 -8.66 3.48
CA VAL A 4 1.73 -8.05 4.36
C VAL A 4 3.00 -7.87 3.55
N LEU A 5 3.41 -6.62 3.33
CA LEU A 5 4.59 -6.31 2.50
C LEU A 5 5.89 -6.63 3.24
N SER A 6 6.01 -6.23 4.51
CA SER A 6 7.12 -6.64 5.39
C SER A 6 6.59 -6.93 6.79
N PRO A 7 6.72 -8.17 7.29
CA PRO A 7 6.36 -8.49 8.67
C PRO A 7 7.21 -7.76 9.72
N ARG A 8 8.37 -7.21 9.32
CA ARG A 8 9.32 -6.51 10.21
C ARG A 8 9.33 -4.99 10.01
N GLY A 9 8.52 -4.47 9.08
CA GLY A 9 8.54 -3.05 8.72
C GLY A 9 9.79 -2.62 7.93
N ASP A 10 10.52 -3.56 7.31
CA ASP A 10 11.66 -3.24 6.46
C ASP A 10 11.17 -2.64 5.13
N LEU A 11 11.57 -1.38 4.87
CA LEU A 11 11.14 -0.64 3.68
C LEU A 11 11.67 -1.25 2.38
N VAL A 12 12.85 -1.90 2.39
CA VAL A 12 13.42 -2.60 1.23
C VAL A 12 12.60 -3.84 0.92
N GLU A 13 12.29 -4.65 1.93
CA GLU A 13 11.41 -5.82 1.78
C GLU A 13 10.01 -5.39 1.29
N ALA A 14 9.47 -4.33 1.88
CA ALA A 14 8.15 -3.82 1.52
C ALA A 14 8.10 -3.31 0.07
N GLY A 15 9.09 -2.51 -0.33
CA GLY A 15 9.21 -2.00 -1.70
C GLY A 15 9.37 -3.11 -2.72
N ALA A 16 10.19 -4.13 -2.43
CA ALA A 16 10.40 -5.27 -3.31
C ALA A 16 9.12 -6.10 -3.54
N ARG A 17 8.21 -6.16 -2.56
CA ARG A 17 6.97 -6.95 -2.64
C ARG A 17 5.74 -6.17 -3.10
N LEU A 18 5.81 -4.84 -3.09
CA LEU A 18 4.66 -3.95 -3.33
C LEU A 18 3.90 -4.29 -4.62
N PHE A 19 4.57 -4.33 -5.77
CA PHE A 19 3.89 -4.54 -7.05
C PHE A 19 3.27 -5.92 -7.20
N ALA A 20 3.95 -6.95 -6.68
CA ALA A 20 3.41 -8.31 -6.70
C ALA A 20 2.18 -8.44 -5.80
N ALA A 21 2.16 -7.74 -4.66
CA ALA A 21 0.98 -7.70 -3.79
C ALA A 21 -0.19 -6.96 -4.45
N LEU A 22 0.07 -5.80 -5.10
CA LEU A 22 -0.95 -5.06 -5.83
C LEU A 22 -1.56 -5.90 -6.96
N ASP A 23 -0.75 -6.56 -7.81
CA ASP A 23 -1.25 -7.44 -8.88
C ASP A 23 -2.11 -8.60 -8.33
N ARG A 24 -1.73 -9.20 -7.19
CA ARG A 24 -2.54 -10.24 -6.53
C ARG A 24 -3.89 -9.71 -6.04
N LEU A 25 -3.92 -8.49 -5.51
CA LEU A 25 -5.15 -7.86 -5.01
C LEU A 25 -6.05 -7.43 -6.17
N ASP A 26 -5.49 -6.85 -7.23
CA ASP A 26 -6.22 -6.48 -8.45
C ASP A 26 -6.93 -7.70 -9.06
N ARG A 27 -6.20 -8.82 -9.20
CA ARG A 27 -6.74 -10.08 -9.73
C ARG A 27 -7.82 -10.71 -8.85
N ALA A 28 -7.89 -10.33 -7.58
CA ALA A 28 -8.91 -10.83 -6.67
C ALA A 28 -10.29 -10.16 -6.86
N GLY A 29 -10.41 -9.17 -7.77
CA GLY A 29 -11.69 -8.54 -8.10
C GLY A 29 -12.30 -7.73 -6.95
N LEU A 30 -11.46 -7.13 -6.12
CA LEU A 30 -11.88 -6.32 -4.98
C LEU A 30 -12.47 -4.99 -5.46
N ALA A 31 -13.42 -4.43 -4.70
CA ALA A 31 -14.01 -3.12 -5.00
C ALA A 31 -13.06 -1.93 -4.72
N ALA A 32 -12.02 -2.18 -3.93
CA ALA A 32 -10.97 -1.24 -3.60
C ALA A 32 -9.79 -1.96 -2.95
N ILE A 33 -8.61 -1.37 -3.11
CA ILE A 33 -7.43 -1.69 -2.32
C ILE A 33 -7.22 -0.55 -1.31
N VAL A 34 -6.86 -0.92 -0.08
CA VAL A 34 -6.55 0.04 0.97
C VAL A 34 -5.15 -0.23 1.46
N ALA A 35 -4.32 0.81 1.54
CA ALA A 35 -2.93 0.72 1.97
C ALA A 35 -2.67 1.61 3.19
N GLU A 36 -2.00 1.04 4.19
CA GLU A 36 -1.44 1.78 5.32
C GLU A 36 -0.23 2.61 4.86
N PRO A 37 -0.05 3.84 5.36
CA PRO A 37 1.13 4.62 5.07
C PRO A 37 2.38 3.99 5.69
N VAL A 38 3.52 4.14 5.01
CA VAL A 38 4.84 3.78 5.55
C VAL A 38 5.60 5.05 5.94
N PRO A 39 6.63 4.98 6.81
CA PRO A 39 7.50 6.12 7.10
C PRO A 39 8.07 6.75 5.82
N GLU A 40 7.99 8.07 5.69
CA GLU A 40 8.50 8.81 4.53
C GLU A 40 9.99 9.12 4.66
N GLU A 41 10.80 8.07 4.82
CA GLU A 41 12.26 8.14 4.90
C GLU A 41 12.90 7.13 3.96
N GLY A 42 14.06 7.47 3.39
CA GLY A 42 14.76 6.60 2.45
C GLY A 42 13.85 6.08 1.33
N LEU A 43 13.72 4.75 1.23
CA LEU A 43 12.87 4.10 0.23
C LEU A 43 11.36 4.31 0.45
N GLY A 44 10.95 4.60 1.68
CA GLY A 44 9.55 4.83 2.04
C GLY A 44 8.95 6.05 1.31
N VAL A 45 9.76 7.08 1.03
CA VAL A 45 9.35 8.22 0.19
C VAL A 45 8.89 7.76 -1.19
N ALA A 46 9.64 6.87 -1.83
CA ALA A 46 9.32 6.35 -3.16
C ALA A 46 8.09 5.42 -3.13
N ILE A 47 7.93 4.62 -2.07
CA ILE A 47 6.74 3.80 -1.85
C ILE A 47 5.49 4.68 -1.73
N MET A 48 5.55 5.71 -0.87
CA MET A 48 4.44 6.62 -0.65
C MET A 48 4.10 7.42 -1.91
N ASP A 49 5.09 7.90 -2.65
CA ASP A 49 4.86 8.56 -3.94
C ASP A 49 4.13 7.62 -4.92
N ARG A 50 4.53 6.35 -5.01
CA ARG A 50 3.86 5.40 -5.89
C ARG A 50 2.43 5.12 -5.47
N LEU A 51 2.18 4.92 -4.17
CA LEU A 51 0.84 4.71 -3.62
C LEU A 51 -0.06 5.92 -3.86
N ARG A 52 0.43 7.14 -3.62
CA ARG A 52 -0.29 8.40 -3.88
C ARG A 52 -0.67 8.55 -5.36
N ARG A 53 0.24 8.20 -6.27
CA ARG A 53 -0.03 8.22 -7.71
C ARG A 53 -1.07 7.18 -8.14
N ALA A 54 -1.17 6.06 -7.43
CA ALA A 54 -2.16 5.03 -7.69
C ALA A 54 -3.51 5.30 -6.98
N ALA A 55 -3.49 6.10 -5.91
CA ALA A 55 -4.65 6.39 -5.10
C ALA A 55 -5.66 7.26 -5.86
N THR A 56 -6.94 6.92 -5.72
CA THR A 56 -8.06 7.69 -6.27
C THR A 56 -8.75 8.56 -5.21
N GLY A 57 -8.23 8.53 -3.97
CA GLY A 57 -8.77 9.26 -2.83
C GLY A 57 -8.20 8.75 -1.51
N ARG A 58 -8.62 9.40 -0.42
CA ARG A 58 -8.36 8.93 0.94
C ARG A 58 -9.52 8.07 1.41
N ALA A 59 -9.22 7.08 2.25
CA ALA A 59 -10.21 6.26 2.93
C ALA A 59 -9.90 6.23 4.43
N TYR A 60 -10.88 5.79 5.21
CA TYR A 60 -10.72 5.59 6.64
C TYR A 60 -11.13 4.16 6.96
N VAL A 61 -10.27 3.44 7.67
CA VAL A 61 -10.60 2.11 8.22
C VAL A 61 -10.52 2.24 9.73
N GLY A 62 -11.67 2.20 10.40
CA GLY A 62 -11.76 2.56 11.81
C GLY A 62 -11.50 4.05 12.04
N GLN A 63 -10.52 4.38 12.90
CA GLN A 63 -10.07 5.75 13.17
C GLN A 63 -8.76 6.12 12.45
N GLU A 64 -8.21 5.24 11.61
CA GLU A 64 -6.93 5.47 10.92
C GLU A 64 -7.15 5.91 9.47
N GLU A 65 -6.36 6.89 9.04
CA GLU A 65 -6.35 7.36 7.66
C GLU A 65 -5.52 6.40 6.79
N VAL A 66 -6.11 5.95 5.70
CA VAL A 66 -5.53 4.97 4.79
C VAL A 66 -5.75 5.41 3.34
N TRP A 67 -4.92 4.92 2.42
CA TRP A 67 -4.98 5.33 1.02
C TRP A 67 -5.85 4.36 0.22
N ARG A 68 -6.85 4.89 -0.50
CA ARG A 68 -7.67 4.09 -1.40
C ARG A 68 -7.02 4.03 -2.78
N VAL A 69 -6.55 2.84 -3.13
CA VAL A 69 -6.04 2.49 -4.46
C VAL A 69 -7.16 1.78 -5.23
N ARG A 70 -7.25 2.02 -6.54
CA ARG A 70 -8.22 1.31 -7.38
C ARG A 70 -7.95 -0.19 -7.32
#